data_AF-A0A2E0G679-F1
#
_entry.id   AF-A0A2E0G679-F1
#
_cell.length_a   1.000
_cell.length_b   1.000
_cell.length_c   1.000
_cell.angle_alpha   90.00
_cell.angle_beta   90.00
_cell.angle_gamma   90.00
#
_symmetry.space_group_name_H-M   'P 1'
#
loop_
_entity.id
_entity.type
_entity.pdbx_description
1 polymer ?
#
loop_
_entity_poly.entity_id
_entity_poly.type
_entity_poly.pdbx_seq_one_letter_code
_entity_poly.pdbx_strand_id
1 'polypeptide(L)'
;MLWKRQIPILLATIVGLSTLFGWFIDHPGIESFVNDDATQWYDILASFAIFLGALNLMKLQGKKVLKQQSGWQYSLFAIGGFLFAIVAGFVYKGNDAVEWGIHVTSKGTLFKWMFEYMFTPLSATMFALLAFFVASASYRAFRVRNLEATLLLVSGIIIMVGRVPLGSSISSWFIMYLLVLISSIAVNIKFKDKKITFGTLFVGVLIVTIWGSALGWPLDQPGIFYLPVLQDWIYNNPNVAGARAIMIGIGLGIFATSIRYIIGVEKSYIGE
;
A
#
# COMPACT_ATOMS: atom_id res chain seq x y z
N MET A 1 -20.81 -21.17 -27.93
CA MET A 1 -19.83 -20.13 -27.51
C MET A 1 -19.89 -19.80 -26.01
N LEU A 2 -21.06 -19.83 -25.35
CA LEU A 2 -21.20 -19.61 -23.89
C LEU A 2 -20.31 -20.52 -23.02
N TRP A 3 -20.29 -21.82 -23.32
CA TRP A 3 -19.54 -22.84 -22.56
C TRP A 3 -18.02 -22.61 -22.50
N LYS A 4 -17.39 -22.02 -23.53
CA LYS A 4 -15.94 -21.77 -23.54
C LYS A 4 -15.51 -20.62 -22.61
N ARG A 5 -16.43 -19.70 -22.28
CA ARG A 5 -16.13 -18.49 -21.48
C ARG A 5 -16.67 -18.58 -20.06
N GLN A 6 -17.85 -19.16 -19.89
CA GLN A 6 -18.49 -19.24 -18.57
C GLN A 6 -17.82 -20.29 -17.67
N ILE A 7 -17.33 -21.41 -18.22
CA ILE A 7 -16.66 -22.44 -17.41
C ILE A 7 -15.39 -21.89 -16.72
N PRO A 8 -14.43 -21.24 -17.41
CA PRO A 8 -13.25 -20.70 -16.73
C PRO A 8 -13.57 -19.65 -15.67
N ILE A 9 -14.54 -18.76 -15.95
CA ILE A 9 -14.96 -17.72 -15.00
C ILE A 9 -15.61 -18.36 -13.77
N LEU A 10 -16.48 -19.36 -13.97
CA LEU A 10 -17.16 -20.07 -12.90
C LEU A 10 -16.16 -20.84 -12.04
N LEU A 11 -15.18 -21.52 -12.64
CA LEU A 11 -14.10 -22.19 -11.93
C LEU A 11 -13.24 -21.20 -11.13
N ALA A 12 -12.80 -20.11 -11.74
CA ALA A 12 -12.00 -19.07 -11.05
C ALA A 12 -12.78 -18.45 -9.89
N THR A 13 -14.08 -18.23 -10.08
CA THR A 13 -14.97 -17.72 -9.05
C THR A 13 -15.11 -18.70 -7.88
N ILE A 14 -15.39 -19.98 -8.16
CA ILE A 14 -15.55 -21.00 -7.12
C ILE A 14 -14.26 -21.13 -6.33
N VAL A 15 -13.11 -21.25 -7.00
CA VAL A 15 -11.80 -21.36 -6.33
C VAL A 15 -11.49 -20.09 -5.53
N GLY A 16 -11.77 -18.91 -6.07
CA GLY A 16 -11.59 -17.63 -5.37
C GLY A 16 -12.49 -17.46 -4.16
N LEU A 17 -13.75 -17.92 -4.23
CA LEU A 17 -14.66 -17.92 -3.09
C LEU A 17 -14.24 -18.95 -2.04
N SER A 18 -13.88 -20.16 -2.43
CA SER A 18 -13.45 -21.21 -1.51
C SER A 18 -12.19 -20.82 -0.74
N THR A 19 -11.21 -20.19 -1.40
CA THR A 19 -9.99 -19.69 -0.74
C THR A 19 -10.29 -18.54 0.22
N LEU A 20 -11.17 -17.61 -0.17
CA LEU A 20 -11.58 -16.50 0.70
C LEU A 20 -12.36 -16.99 1.93
N PHE A 21 -13.33 -17.87 1.76
CA PHE A 21 -14.11 -18.43 2.86
C PHE A 21 -13.31 -19.38 3.74
N GLY A 22 -12.35 -20.12 3.18
CA GLY A 22 -11.51 -21.01 3.97
C GLY A 22 -10.65 -20.30 5.00
N TRP A 23 -10.36 -19.01 4.80
CA TRP A 23 -9.68 -18.19 5.82
C TRP A 23 -10.55 -17.83 7.04
N PHE A 24 -11.87 -18.03 6.94
CA PHE A 24 -12.84 -17.78 8.03
C PHE A 24 -13.39 -19.07 8.66
N ILE A 25 -13.08 -20.24 8.10
CA ILE A 25 -13.57 -21.53 8.56
C ILE A 25 -12.44 -22.26 9.27
N ASP A 26 -12.52 -22.33 10.60
CA ASP A 26 -11.58 -23.08 11.46
C ASP A 26 -11.91 -24.59 11.41
N HIS A 27 -11.72 -25.20 10.22
CA HIS A 27 -11.90 -26.62 10.00
C HIS A 27 -10.64 -27.23 9.35
N PRO A 28 -10.04 -28.27 9.92
CA PRO A 28 -8.72 -28.77 9.53
C PRO A 28 -8.56 -29.07 8.03
N GLY A 29 -9.57 -29.68 7.40
CA GLY A 29 -9.51 -30.03 5.97
C GLY A 29 -9.70 -28.85 5.00
N ILE A 30 -10.31 -27.75 5.44
CA ILE A 30 -10.47 -26.55 4.61
C ILE A 30 -9.22 -25.68 4.75
N GLU A 31 -8.70 -25.56 5.97
CA GLU A 31 -7.45 -24.86 6.24
C GLU A 31 -6.27 -25.48 5.48
N SER A 32 -6.11 -26.81 5.50
CA SER A 32 -5.04 -27.49 4.76
C SER A 32 -5.14 -27.28 3.25
N PHE A 33 -6.35 -27.31 2.68
CA PHE A 33 -6.54 -27.04 1.25
C PHE A 33 -6.15 -25.60 0.88
N VAL A 34 -6.52 -24.62 1.71
CA VAL A 34 -6.24 -23.20 1.42
C VAL A 34 -4.76 -22.86 1.63
N ASN A 35 -4.15 -23.37 2.69
CA ASN A 35 -2.77 -23.02 3.03
C ASN A 35 -1.74 -23.82 2.24
N ASP A 36 -2.01 -25.09 1.95
CA ASP A 36 -1.04 -25.99 1.32
C ASP A 36 -1.38 -26.26 -0.15
N ASP A 37 -2.50 -26.93 -0.42
CA ASP A 37 -2.83 -27.40 -1.79
C ASP A 37 -3.02 -26.23 -2.77
N ALA A 38 -3.80 -25.22 -2.39
CA ALA A 38 -4.08 -24.06 -3.23
C ALA A 38 -2.81 -23.25 -3.51
N THR A 39 -1.92 -23.12 -2.51
CA THR A 39 -0.62 -22.46 -2.66
C THR A 39 0.27 -23.23 -3.62
N GLN A 40 0.33 -24.55 -3.52
CA GLN A 40 1.12 -25.38 -4.44
C GLN A 40 0.60 -25.29 -5.89
N TRP A 41 -0.72 -25.35 -6.08
CA TRP A 41 -1.32 -25.13 -7.39
C TRP A 41 -1.04 -23.74 -7.93
N TYR A 42 -1.08 -22.71 -7.07
CA TYR A 42 -0.68 -21.36 -7.43
C TYR A 42 0.77 -21.30 -7.88
N ASP A 43 1.71 -21.91 -7.16
CA ASP A 43 3.14 -21.91 -7.51
C ASP A 43 3.40 -22.56 -8.87
N ILE A 44 2.70 -23.66 -9.17
CA ILE A 44 2.77 -24.32 -10.50
C ILE A 44 2.27 -23.37 -11.58
N LEU A 45 1.07 -22.79 -11.40
CA LEU A 45 0.48 -21.86 -12.38
C LEU A 45 1.32 -20.59 -12.54
N ALA A 46 1.83 -20.03 -11.44
CA ALA A 46 2.68 -18.85 -11.42
C ALA A 46 4.00 -19.12 -12.16
N SER A 47 4.58 -20.30 -12.00
CA SER A 47 5.78 -20.71 -12.75
C SER A 47 5.55 -20.65 -14.26
N PHE A 48 4.46 -21.26 -14.76
CA PHE A 48 4.11 -21.17 -16.19
C PHE A 48 3.80 -19.73 -16.63
N ALA A 49 3.10 -18.96 -15.79
CA ALA A 49 2.75 -17.58 -16.08
C ALA A 49 3.99 -16.69 -16.19
N ILE A 50 5.03 -16.91 -15.38
CA ILE A 50 6.29 -16.17 -15.45
C ILE A 50 6.97 -16.41 -16.81
N PHE A 51 7.03 -17.66 -17.28
CA PHE A 51 7.57 -17.97 -18.61
C PHE A 51 6.76 -17.33 -19.73
N LEU A 52 5.43 -17.43 -19.67
CA LEU A 52 4.55 -16.79 -20.66
C LEU A 52 4.69 -15.26 -20.63
N GLY A 53 4.81 -14.65 -19.46
CA GLY A 53 5.02 -13.22 -19.28
C GLY A 53 6.33 -12.76 -19.89
N ALA A 54 7.42 -13.49 -19.62
CA ALA A 54 8.75 -13.25 -20.20
C ALA A 54 8.72 -13.33 -21.73
N LEU A 55 8.17 -14.42 -22.28
CA LEU A 55 8.06 -14.61 -23.74
C LEU A 55 7.18 -13.54 -24.39
N ASN A 56 6.08 -13.15 -23.73
CA ASN A 56 5.18 -12.11 -24.24
C ASN A 56 5.86 -10.74 -24.24
N LEU A 57 6.59 -10.39 -23.19
CA LEU A 57 7.38 -9.16 -23.13
C LEU A 57 8.41 -9.12 -24.27
N MET A 58 9.19 -10.19 -24.42
CA MET A 58 10.19 -10.30 -25.49
C MET A 58 9.57 -10.21 -26.89
N LYS A 59 8.43 -10.88 -27.11
CA LYS A 59 7.68 -10.82 -28.37
C LYS A 59 7.16 -9.41 -28.66
N LEU A 60 6.55 -8.75 -27.68
CA LEU A 60 5.97 -7.41 -27.85
C LEU A 60 7.04 -6.36 -28.08
N GLN A 61 8.08 -6.33 -27.24
CA GLN A 61 9.18 -5.38 -27.38
C GLN A 61 10.00 -5.67 -28.64
N GLY A 62 10.26 -6.94 -28.96
CA GLY A 62 10.97 -7.35 -30.17
C GLY A 62 10.22 -6.95 -31.44
N LYS A 63 8.90 -7.19 -31.49
CA LYS A 63 8.06 -6.73 -32.62
C LYS A 63 8.07 -5.21 -32.74
N LYS A 64 8.09 -4.49 -31.62
CA LYS A 64 8.14 -3.02 -31.59
C LYS A 64 9.45 -2.48 -32.17
N VAL A 65 10.57 -3.12 -31.85
CA VAL A 65 11.91 -2.82 -32.41
C VAL A 65 11.98 -3.15 -33.89
N LEU A 66 11.56 -4.36 -34.29
CA LEU A 66 11.58 -4.80 -35.69
C LEU A 66 10.72 -3.92 -36.60
N LYS A 67 9.58 -3.45 -36.10
CA LYS A 67 8.65 -2.58 -36.84
C LYS A 67 8.91 -1.09 -36.65
N GLN A 68 9.98 -0.71 -35.94
CA GLN A 68 10.36 0.68 -35.65
C GLN A 68 9.18 1.56 -35.20
N GLN A 69 8.32 1.04 -34.32
CA GLN A 69 7.16 1.80 -33.85
C GLN A 69 7.60 2.95 -32.94
N SER A 70 6.70 3.90 -32.65
CA SER A 70 6.99 5.04 -31.78
C SER A 70 7.58 4.61 -30.43
N GLY A 71 8.73 5.17 -30.08
CA GLY A 71 9.47 4.83 -28.86
C GLY A 71 10.11 3.43 -28.88
N TRP A 72 10.52 2.92 -30.05
CA TRP A 72 11.25 1.66 -30.18
C TRP A 72 12.63 1.68 -29.50
N GLN A 73 13.24 2.87 -29.35
CA GLN A 73 14.53 3.00 -28.67
C GLN A 73 14.43 2.53 -27.20
N TYR A 74 13.33 2.87 -26.52
CA TYR A 74 13.07 2.42 -25.14
C TYR A 74 12.85 0.91 -25.05
N SER A 75 12.34 0.29 -26.11
CA SER A 75 12.18 -1.16 -26.17
C SER A 75 13.51 -1.90 -26.22
N LEU A 76 14.56 -1.30 -26.78
CA LEU A 76 15.92 -1.87 -26.70
C LEU A 76 16.42 -1.93 -25.26
N PHE A 77 16.19 -0.86 -24.47
CA PHE A 77 16.54 -0.85 -23.06
C PHE A 77 15.75 -1.89 -22.25
N ALA A 78 14.47 -2.10 -22.58
CA ALA A 78 13.66 -3.13 -21.93
C ALA A 78 14.18 -4.54 -22.23
N ILE A 79 14.47 -4.84 -23.50
CA ILE A 79 15.02 -6.15 -23.91
C ILE A 79 16.41 -6.36 -23.30
N GLY A 80 17.29 -5.36 -23.40
CA GLY A 80 18.64 -5.41 -22.83
C GLY A 80 18.63 -5.58 -21.31
N GLY A 81 17.77 -4.83 -20.61
CA GLY A 81 17.59 -4.96 -19.16
C GLY A 81 17.03 -6.32 -18.76
N PHE A 82 16.10 -6.88 -19.55
CA PHE A 82 15.57 -8.22 -19.31
C PHE A 82 16.64 -9.31 -19.48
N LEU A 83 17.43 -9.24 -20.55
CA LEU A 83 18.56 -10.17 -20.77
C LEU A 83 19.62 -10.00 -19.68
N PHE A 84 19.93 -8.77 -19.29
CA PHE A 84 20.86 -8.49 -18.20
C PHE A 84 20.39 -9.09 -16.87
N ALA A 85 19.10 -8.99 -16.55
CA ALA A 85 18.54 -9.60 -15.34
C ALA A 85 18.64 -11.14 -15.36
N ILE A 86 18.41 -11.78 -16.52
CA ILE A 86 18.62 -13.23 -16.66
C ILE A 86 20.09 -13.59 -16.43
N VAL A 87 21.01 -12.85 -17.05
CA VAL A 87 22.45 -13.10 -16.88
C VAL A 87 22.84 -12.96 -15.42
N ALA A 88 22.40 -11.89 -14.75
CA ALA A 88 22.71 -11.64 -13.35
C ALA A 88 22.10 -12.68 -12.38
N GLY A 89 20.92 -13.22 -12.69
CA GLY A 89 20.21 -14.15 -11.83
C GLY A 89 20.53 -15.64 -12.06
N PHE A 90 20.93 -16.02 -13.27
CA PHE A 90 21.05 -17.45 -13.64
C PHE A 90 22.41 -17.83 -14.26
N VAL A 91 23.18 -16.87 -14.78
CA VAL A 91 24.40 -17.18 -15.57
C VAL A 91 25.67 -16.72 -14.86
N TYR A 92 25.67 -15.52 -14.28
CA TYR A 92 26.86 -14.89 -13.72
C TYR A 92 26.57 -14.25 -12.36
N LYS A 93 27.16 -14.82 -11.31
CA LYS A 93 27.02 -14.36 -9.92
C LYS A 93 27.84 -13.11 -9.62
N GLY A 94 29.01 -12.94 -10.26
CA GLY A 94 29.97 -11.87 -9.95
C GLY A 94 30.80 -12.05 -8.67
N ASN A 95 30.46 -13.05 -7.85
CA ASN A 95 31.24 -13.44 -6.68
C ASN A 95 31.20 -14.97 -6.52
N ASP A 96 32.37 -15.60 -6.66
CA ASP A 96 32.50 -17.06 -6.64
C ASP A 96 32.42 -17.65 -5.22
N ALA A 97 32.61 -16.83 -4.18
CA ALA A 97 32.54 -17.26 -2.79
C ALA A 97 31.09 -17.52 -2.30
N VAL A 98 30.07 -17.14 -3.10
CA VAL A 98 28.66 -17.25 -2.73
C VAL A 98 27.98 -18.39 -3.47
N GLU A 99 27.22 -19.22 -2.75
CA GLU A 99 26.46 -20.32 -3.32
C GLU A 99 25.30 -19.85 -4.22
N TRP A 100 24.94 -20.70 -5.18
CA TRP A 100 23.75 -20.50 -6.01
C TRP A 100 22.48 -20.52 -5.13
N GLY A 101 21.46 -19.77 -5.53
CA GLY A 101 20.32 -19.45 -4.65
C GLY A 101 20.57 -18.19 -3.81
N ILE A 102 21.48 -18.23 -2.83
CA ILE A 102 21.71 -17.10 -1.89
C ILE A 102 22.38 -15.90 -2.57
N HIS A 103 23.05 -16.12 -3.71
CA HIS A 103 23.67 -15.05 -4.50
C HIS A 103 22.71 -13.91 -4.90
N VAL A 104 21.39 -14.12 -4.99
CA VAL A 104 20.44 -13.04 -5.34
C VAL A 104 20.24 -12.01 -4.23
N THR A 105 20.59 -12.34 -2.98
CA THR A 105 20.46 -11.43 -1.84
C THR A 105 21.80 -11.03 -1.23
N SER A 106 22.87 -11.76 -1.55
CA SER A 106 24.20 -11.59 -0.97
C SER A 106 24.93 -10.35 -1.47
N LYS A 107 25.71 -9.71 -0.59
CA LYS A 107 26.51 -8.54 -0.96
C LYS A 107 27.62 -8.90 -1.95
N GLY A 108 27.88 -8.00 -2.90
CA GLY A 108 28.94 -8.14 -3.89
C GLY A 108 28.59 -9.03 -5.09
N THR A 109 27.35 -9.50 -5.22
CA THR A 109 26.89 -10.22 -6.41
C THR A 109 26.33 -9.27 -7.46
N LEU A 110 26.37 -9.70 -8.73
CA LEU A 110 25.85 -8.91 -9.85
C LEU A 110 24.34 -8.65 -9.71
N PHE A 111 23.57 -9.66 -9.30
CA PHE A 111 22.13 -9.51 -9.09
C PHE A 111 21.81 -8.49 -8.00
N LYS A 112 22.51 -8.56 -6.86
CA LYS A 112 22.29 -7.63 -5.75
C LYS A 112 22.65 -6.19 -6.14
N TRP A 113 23.75 -6.01 -6.88
CA TRP A 113 24.12 -4.72 -7.43
C TRP A 113 23.06 -4.16 -8.39
N MET A 114 22.58 -4.97 -9.34
CA MET A 114 21.49 -4.59 -10.24
C MET A 114 20.23 -4.19 -9.45
N PHE A 115 19.90 -4.96 -8.41
CA PHE A 115 18.73 -4.69 -7.58
C PHE A 115 18.84 -3.37 -6.81
N GLU A 116 20.00 -3.08 -6.22
CA GLU A 116 20.20 -1.88 -5.40
C GLU A 116 20.40 -0.61 -6.23
N TYR A 117 21.07 -0.70 -7.37
CA TYR A 117 21.42 0.48 -8.18
C TYR A 117 20.50 0.71 -9.39
N MET A 118 19.76 -0.31 -9.84
CA MET A 118 18.81 -0.15 -10.94
C MET A 118 17.37 -0.31 -10.45
N PHE A 119 17.01 -1.46 -9.86
CA PHE A 119 15.62 -1.73 -9.52
C PHE A 119 15.12 -0.81 -8.40
N THR A 120 15.86 -0.69 -7.30
CA THR A 120 15.44 0.06 -6.11
C THR A 120 15.20 1.56 -6.41
N PRO A 121 16.11 2.29 -7.09
CA PRO A 121 15.86 3.68 -7.44
C PRO A 121 14.69 3.85 -8.42
N LEU A 122 14.57 2.96 -9.43
CA LEU A 122 13.45 3.01 -10.36
C LEU A 122 12.11 2.78 -9.65
N SER A 123 12.03 1.77 -8.77
CA SER A 123 10.85 1.54 -7.93
C SER A 123 10.56 2.73 -7.03
N ALA A 124 11.59 3.33 -6.42
CA ALA A 124 11.44 4.53 -5.59
C ALA A 124 10.87 5.71 -6.39
N THR A 125 11.29 5.92 -7.65
CA THR A 125 10.69 6.97 -8.49
C THR A 125 9.22 6.70 -8.82
N MET A 126 8.85 5.45 -9.09
CA MET A 126 7.45 5.07 -9.30
C MET A 126 6.61 5.32 -8.04
N PHE A 127 7.11 4.92 -6.86
CA PHE A 127 6.43 5.17 -5.59
C PHE A 127 6.33 6.67 -5.26
N ALA A 128 7.39 7.45 -5.51
CA ALA A 128 7.39 8.89 -5.30
C ALA A 128 6.36 9.60 -6.19
N LEU A 129 6.30 9.23 -7.48
CA LEU A 129 5.29 9.74 -8.42
C LEU A 129 3.89 9.33 -7.97
N LEU A 130 3.69 8.08 -7.58
CA LEU A 130 2.40 7.61 -7.08
C LEU A 130 1.97 8.38 -5.83
N ALA A 131 2.86 8.56 -4.85
CA ALA A 131 2.58 9.35 -3.65
C ALA A 131 2.22 10.80 -4.00
N PHE A 132 2.95 11.43 -4.92
CA PHE A 132 2.64 12.79 -5.39
C PHE A 132 1.28 12.87 -6.07
N PHE A 133 0.95 11.94 -6.97
CA PHE A 133 -0.34 11.92 -7.66
C PHE A 133 -1.51 11.60 -6.73
N VAL A 134 -1.34 10.66 -5.80
CA VAL A 134 -2.34 10.36 -4.77
C VAL A 134 -2.55 11.60 -3.91
N ALA A 135 -1.49 12.22 -3.39
CA ALA A 135 -1.60 13.44 -2.60
C ALA A 135 -2.27 14.59 -3.37
N SER A 136 -1.92 14.80 -4.64
CA SER A 136 -2.53 15.84 -5.50
C SER A 136 -4.01 15.55 -5.80
N ALA A 137 -4.35 14.30 -6.12
CA ALA A 137 -5.72 13.87 -6.37
C ALA A 137 -6.57 13.97 -5.10
N SER A 138 -6.05 13.48 -3.97
CA SER A 138 -6.66 13.62 -2.65
C SER A 138 -6.83 15.08 -2.27
N TYR A 139 -5.82 15.94 -2.43
CA TYR A 139 -5.96 17.38 -2.15
C TYR A 139 -7.04 18.04 -3.02
N ARG A 140 -7.12 17.69 -4.31
CA ARG A 140 -8.16 18.20 -5.22
C ARG A 140 -9.55 17.67 -4.88
N ALA A 141 -9.66 16.39 -4.48
CA ALA A 141 -10.90 15.75 -4.08
C ALA A 141 -11.39 16.18 -2.68
N PHE A 142 -10.45 16.44 -1.76
CA PHE A 142 -10.67 16.93 -0.41
C PHE A 142 -10.57 18.45 -0.31
N ARG A 143 -10.64 19.19 -1.43
CA ARG A 143 -10.74 20.65 -1.41
C ARG A 143 -11.93 21.02 -0.53
N VAL A 144 -11.57 21.51 0.67
CA VAL A 144 -12.41 21.71 1.85
C VAL A 144 -13.80 22.20 1.48
N ARG A 145 -14.79 21.32 1.57
CA ARG A 145 -16.22 21.66 1.49
C ARG A 145 -17.07 20.99 2.58
N ASN A 146 -16.59 19.92 3.23
CA ASN A 146 -17.31 19.22 4.30
C ASN A 146 -16.40 18.85 5.49
N LEU A 147 -17.01 18.72 6.67
CA LEU A 147 -16.33 18.34 7.92
C LEU A 147 -15.75 16.92 7.85
N GLU A 148 -16.43 16.01 7.13
CA GLU A 148 -16.03 14.61 6.98
C GLU A 148 -14.69 14.46 6.25
N ALA A 149 -14.47 15.18 5.13
CA ALA A 149 -13.19 15.13 4.42
C ALA A 149 -12.04 15.71 5.26
N THR A 150 -12.33 16.70 6.10
CA THR A 150 -11.32 17.31 6.98
C THR A 150 -10.91 16.32 8.08
N LEU A 151 -11.87 15.61 8.69
CA LEU A 151 -11.60 14.55 9.66
C LEU A 151 -10.79 13.41 9.03
N LEU A 152 -11.15 12.98 7.81
CA LEU A 152 -10.42 11.97 7.05
C LEU A 152 -8.99 12.41 6.73
N LEU A 153 -8.80 13.66 6.28
CA LEU A 153 -7.49 14.22 5.96
C LEU A 153 -6.59 14.28 7.19
N VAL A 154 -7.10 14.83 8.30
CA VAL A 154 -6.37 14.93 9.57
C VAL A 154 -6.00 13.54 10.09
N SER A 155 -6.95 12.59 10.07
CA SER A 155 -6.69 11.20 10.48
C SER A 155 -5.63 10.54 9.59
N GLY A 156 -5.67 10.76 8.27
CA GLY A 156 -4.67 10.26 7.34
C GLY A 156 -3.27 10.82 7.60
N ILE A 157 -3.14 12.11 7.89
CA ILE A 157 -1.87 12.75 8.26
C ILE A 157 -1.32 12.13 9.55
N ILE A 158 -2.16 11.95 10.57
CA ILE A 158 -1.74 11.34 11.85
C ILE A 158 -1.22 9.91 11.63
N ILE A 159 -1.92 9.09 10.83
CA ILE A 159 -1.47 7.71 10.51
C ILE A 159 -0.14 7.73 9.75
N MET A 160 -0.01 8.60 8.73
CA MET A 160 1.21 8.68 7.93
C MET A 160 2.41 9.11 8.77
N VAL A 161 2.27 10.15 9.60
CA VAL A 161 3.37 10.63 10.45
C VAL A 161 3.69 9.60 11.54
N GLY A 162 2.70 8.98 12.18
CA GLY A 162 2.90 8.00 13.24
C GLY A 162 3.63 6.73 12.79
N ARG A 163 3.54 6.36 11.50
CA ARG A 163 4.23 5.19 10.93
C ARG A 163 5.65 5.46 10.45
N VAL A 164 6.05 6.72 10.29
CA VAL A 164 7.42 7.08 9.86
C VAL A 164 8.33 7.10 11.08
N PRO A 165 9.60 6.63 11.00
CA PRO A 165 10.55 6.66 12.12
C PRO A 165 10.76 8.04 12.76
N LEU A 166 10.51 9.13 12.01
CA LEU A 166 10.52 10.49 12.52
C LEU A 166 9.36 10.77 13.48
N GLY A 167 8.21 10.12 13.29
CA GLY A 167 7.01 10.31 14.12
C GLY A 167 7.17 9.79 15.55
N SER A 168 7.93 8.72 15.75
CA SER A 168 8.28 8.22 17.10
C SER A 168 9.32 9.09 17.81
N SER A 169 10.03 9.95 17.07
CA SER A 169 10.97 10.91 17.65
C SER A 169 10.27 12.20 18.11
N ILE A 170 8.99 12.40 17.76
CA ILE A 170 8.21 13.56 18.19
C ILE A 170 7.69 13.30 19.60
N SER A 171 8.12 14.14 20.54
CA SER A 171 7.65 14.09 21.93
C SER A 171 6.16 14.44 22.04
N SER A 172 5.44 13.76 22.94
CA SER A 172 4.05 14.07 23.31
C SER A 172 3.85 15.54 23.71
N TRP A 173 4.87 16.17 24.32
CA TRP A 173 4.83 17.58 24.73
C TRP A 173 4.75 18.54 23.54
N PHE A 174 5.45 18.24 22.44
CA PHE A 174 5.39 19.04 21.21
C PHE A 174 3.96 19.09 20.65
N ILE A 175 3.23 17.98 20.76
CA ILE A 175 1.84 17.88 20.31
C ILE A 175 0.90 18.65 21.22
N MET A 176 1.12 18.62 22.54
CA MET A 176 0.35 19.44 23.46
C MET A 176 0.50 20.93 23.15
N TYR A 177 1.71 21.41 22.83
CA TYR A 177 1.89 22.80 22.39
C TYR A 177 1.15 23.10 21.07
N LEU A 178 1.20 22.18 20.09
CA LEU A 178 0.44 22.31 18.85
C LEU A 178 -1.07 22.42 19.11
N LEU A 179 -1.60 21.61 20.03
CA LEU A 179 -3.01 21.65 20.42
C LEU A 179 -3.39 22.94 21.14
N VAL A 180 -2.50 23.50 21.96
CA VAL A 180 -2.69 24.82 22.59
C VAL A 180 -2.75 25.93 21.53
N LEU A 181 -1.92 25.85 20.48
CA LEU A 181 -1.99 26.80 19.37
C LEU A 181 -3.31 26.66 18.59
N ILE A 182 -3.71 25.43 18.27
CA ILE A 182 -4.97 25.17 17.55
C ILE A 182 -6.17 25.64 18.36
N SER A 183 -6.21 25.37 19.67
CA SER A 183 -7.31 25.81 20.55
C SER A 183 -7.35 27.33 20.66
N SER A 184 -6.20 28.00 20.74
CA SER A 184 -6.11 29.46 20.75
C SER A 184 -6.59 30.08 19.43
N ILE A 185 -6.27 29.46 18.28
CA ILE A 185 -6.80 29.85 16.97
C ILE A 185 -8.32 29.65 16.92
N ALA A 186 -8.83 28.54 17.43
CA ALA A 186 -10.27 28.26 17.48
C ALA A 186 -11.04 29.27 18.36
N VAL A 187 -10.46 29.64 19.51
CA VAL A 187 -10.99 30.70 20.39
C VAL A 187 -11.03 32.04 19.65
N ASN A 188 -9.98 32.38 18.90
CA ASN A 188 -9.96 33.59 18.07
C ASN A 188 -11.05 33.60 17.00
N ILE A 189 -11.30 32.47 16.34
CA ILE A 189 -12.36 32.35 15.31
C ILE A 189 -13.75 32.62 15.93
N LYS A 190 -14.00 32.13 17.15
CA LYS A 190 -15.30 32.25 17.83
C LYS A 190 -15.52 33.61 18.49
N PHE A 191 -14.53 34.11 19.23
CA PHE A 191 -14.70 35.30 20.07
C PHE A 191 -14.13 36.58 19.44
N LYS A 192 -13.27 36.48 18.42
CA LYS A 192 -12.62 37.60 17.70
C LYS A 192 -11.93 38.65 18.61
N ASP A 193 -11.70 38.32 19.88
CA ASP A 193 -11.07 39.21 20.86
C ASP A 193 -9.61 38.79 21.06
N LYS A 194 -8.71 39.72 20.73
CA LYS A 194 -7.26 39.53 20.86
C LYS A 194 -6.82 39.28 22.30
N LYS A 195 -7.49 39.87 23.29
CA LYS A 195 -7.13 39.69 24.71
C LYS A 195 -7.45 38.27 25.19
N ILE A 196 -8.59 37.73 24.78
CA ILE A 196 -9.01 36.37 25.13
C ILE A 196 -8.10 35.35 24.44
N THR A 197 -7.80 35.53 23.15
CA THR A 197 -6.87 34.64 22.42
C THR A 197 -5.47 34.64 23.02
N PHE A 198 -4.95 35.82 23.38
CA PHE A 198 -3.62 35.91 23.99
C PHE A 198 -3.63 35.27 25.40
N GLY A 199 -4.71 35.48 26.17
CA GLY A 199 -4.91 34.83 27.47
C GLY A 199 -4.93 33.31 27.38
N THR A 200 -5.70 32.73 26.45
CA THR A 200 -5.77 31.26 26.28
C THR A 200 -4.45 30.67 25.83
N LEU A 201 -3.70 31.36 24.98
CA LEU A 201 -2.39 30.91 24.52
C LEU A 201 -1.37 30.93 25.67
N PHE A 202 -1.32 32.03 26.42
CA PHE A 202 -0.37 32.18 27.52
C PHE A 202 -0.65 31.19 28.65
N VAL A 203 -1.93 31.03 29.04
CA VAL A 203 -2.35 30.05 30.05
C VAL A 203 -2.08 28.63 29.57
N GLY A 204 -2.39 28.30 28.31
CA GLY A 204 -2.16 26.98 27.75
C GLY A 204 -0.67 26.61 27.71
N VAL A 205 0.20 27.52 27.27
CA VAL A 205 1.66 27.30 27.25
C VAL A 205 2.20 27.10 28.66
N LEU A 206 1.76 27.91 29.63
CA LEU A 206 2.17 27.76 31.03
C LEU A 206 1.76 26.41 31.61
N ILE A 207 0.52 25.96 31.36
CA ILE A 207 0.05 24.64 31.82
C ILE A 207 0.93 23.52 31.28
N VAL A 208 1.19 23.52 29.97
CA VAL A 208 2.03 22.48 29.33
C VAL A 208 3.47 22.54 29.87
N THR A 209 4.00 23.74 30.09
CA THR A 209 5.38 23.93 30.59
C THR A 209 5.53 23.46 32.03
N ILE A 210 4.58 23.81 32.91
CA ILE A 210 4.58 23.40 34.32
C ILE A 210 4.40 21.89 34.41
N TRP A 211 3.49 21.31 33.63
CA TRP A 211 3.23 19.88 33.63
C TRP A 211 4.42 19.08 33.08
N GLY A 212 5.04 19.54 31.99
CA GLY A 212 6.25 18.94 31.43
C GLY A 212 7.44 19.01 32.39
N SER A 213 7.61 20.16 33.07
CA SER A 213 8.63 20.33 34.08
C SER A 213 8.41 19.45 35.32
N ALA A 214 7.16 19.20 35.72
CA ALA A 214 6.84 18.35 36.86
C ALA A 214 7.12 16.86 36.58
N LEU A 215 6.96 16.42 35.33
CA LEU A 215 7.17 15.03 34.92
C LEU A 215 8.56 14.74 34.35
N GLY A 216 9.41 15.76 34.18
CA GLY A 216 10.77 15.59 33.67
C GLY A 216 10.85 15.35 32.15
N TRP A 217 9.88 15.83 31.38
CA TRP A 217 9.83 15.77 29.91
C TRP A 217 10.04 14.37 29.28
N PRO A 218 9.27 13.34 29.68
CA PRO A 218 9.32 12.04 29.01
C PRO A 218 8.85 12.17 27.55
N LEU A 219 9.43 11.37 26.64
CA LEU A 219 9.10 11.41 25.21
C LEU A 219 7.68 10.89 24.92
N ASP A 220 7.27 9.86 25.65
CA ASP A 220 6.05 9.06 25.48
C ASP A 220 4.89 9.53 26.36
N GLN A 221 5.15 10.06 27.55
CA GLN A 221 4.11 10.47 28.48
C GLN A 221 3.80 11.97 28.38
N PRO A 222 2.53 12.40 28.37
CA PRO A 222 1.29 11.61 28.43
C PRO A 222 0.97 10.80 27.15
N GLY A 223 0.75 9.49 27.30
CA GLY A 223 0.62 8.54 26.18
C GLY A 223 -0.55 8.79 25.21
N ILE A 224 -1.59 9.51 25.65
CA ILE A 224 -2.75 9.87 24.82
C ILE A 224 -2.33 10.82 23.68
N PHE A 225 -1.28 11.62 23.89
CA PHE A 225 -0.78 12.59 22.88
C PHE A 225 0.45 12.08 22.14
N TYR A 226 0.89 10.85 22.39
CA TYR A 226 1.99 10.22 21.67
C TYR A 226 1.50 9.70 20.31
N LEU A 227 2.11 10.15 19.20
CA LEU A 227 1.63 9.83 17.85
C LEU A 227 1.52 8.33 17.57
N PRO A 228 2.48 7.48 17.97
CA PRO A 228 2.37 6.05 17.74
C PRO A 228 1.15 5.42 18.43
N VAL A 229 0.80 5.87 19.64
CA VAL A 229 -0.37 5.34 20.38
C VAL A 229 -1.67 5.80 19.73
N LEU A 230 -1.76 7.07 19.34
CA LEU A 230 -2.90 7.60 18.57
C LEU A 230 -3.07 6.87 17.23
N GLN A 231 -1.97 6.67 16.51
CA GLN A 231 -1.96 5.93 15.25
C GLN A 231 -2.40 4.48 15.44
N ASP A 232 -1.94 3.80 16.49
CA ASP A 232 -2.32 2.42 16.78
C ASP A 232 -3.82 2.32 17.10
N TRP A 233 -4.34 3.25 17.91
CA TRP A 233 -5.78 3.32 18.19
C TRP A 233 -6.61 3.53 16.92
N ILE A 234 -6.22 4.48 16.06
CA ILE A 234 -6.91 4.74 14.77
C ILE A 234 -6.80 3.50 13.86
N TYR A 235 -5.66 2.84 13.84
CA TYR A 235 -5.44 1.67 13.01
C TYR A 235 -6.31 0.48 13.45
N ASN A 236 -6.31 0.16 14.75
CA ASN A 236 -6.95 -1.03 15.29
C ASN A 236 -8.46 -0.90 15.47
N ASN A 237 -8.99 0.31 15.61
CA ASN A 237 -10.42 0.54 15.83
C ASN A 237 -11.15 0.91 14.52
N PRO A 238 -11.13 2.18 14.06
CA PRO A 238 -11.92 2.57 12.89
C PRO A 238 -11.39 2.02 11.57
N ASN A 239 -10.07 1.91 11.37
CA ASN A 239 -9.52 1.41 10.12
C ASN A 239 -9.79 -0.10 9.93
N VAL A 240 -9.57 -0.93 10.95
CA VAL A 240 -9.93 -2.36 10.88
C VAL A 240 -11.44 -2.54 10.68
N ALA A 241 -12.29 -1.75 11.33
CA ALA A 241 -13.74 -1.81 11.11
C ALA A 241 -14.13 -1.45 9.66
N GLY A 242 -13.56 -0.37 9.11
CA GLY A 242 -13.77 0.04 7.72
C GLY A 242 -13.24 -0.98 6.71
N ALA A 243 -12.03 -1.51 6.94
CA ALA A 243 -11.45 -2.55 6.09
C ALA A 243 -12.33 -3.80 6.06
N ARG A 244 -12.86 -4.24 7.20
CA ARG A 244 -13.82 -5.36 7.26
C ARG A 244 -15.09 -5.07 6.46
N ALA A 245 -15.67 -3.88 6.59
CA ALA A 245 -16.84 -3.49 5.81
C ALA A 245 -16.57 -3.47 4.29
N ILE A 246 -15.40 -2.95 3.87
CA ILE A 246 -14.97 -2.95 2.47
C ILE A 246 -14.78 -4.39 1.97
N MET A 247 -14.09 -5.24 2.73
CA MET A 247 -13.88 -6.64 2.36
C MET A 247 -15.20 -7.40 2.20
N ILE A 248 -16.15 -7.19 3.12
CA ILE A 248 -17.50 -7.75 3.01
C ILE A 248 -18.21 -7.21 1.76
N GLY A 249 -18.13 -5.91 1.50
CA GLY A 249 -18.71 -5.27 0.31
C GLY A 249 -18.11 -5.79 -1.01
N ILE A 250 -16.78 -5.98 -1.05
CA ILE A 250 -16.08 -6.59 -2.18
C ILE A 250 -16.52 -8.04 -2.36
N GLY A 251 -16.58 -8.83 -1.28
CA GLY A 251 -17.06 -10.21 -1.31
C GLY A 251 -18.47 -10.34 -1.85
N LEU A 252 -19.40 -9.50 -1.37
CA LEU A 252 -20.77 -9.41 -1.87
C LEU A 252 -20.82 -8.96 -3.34
N GLY A 253 -20.00 -7.99 -3.73
CA GLY A 253 -19.89 -7.50 -5.10
C GLY A 253 -19.38 -8.58 -6.07
N ILE A 254 -18.35 -9.32 -5.68
CA ILE A 254 -17.83 -10.47 -6.42
C ILE A 254 -18.91 -11.54 -6.53
N PHE A 255 -19.58 -11.89 -5.43
CA PHE A 255 -20.66 -12.87 -5.41
C PHE A 255 -21.83 -12.47 -6.33
N ALA A 256 -22.30 -11.22 -6.25
CA ALA A 256 -23.37 -10.69 -7.09
C ALA A 256 -22.99 -10.64 -8.57
N THR A 257 -21.74 -10.31 -8.88
CA THR A 257 -21.21 -10.29 -10.26
C THR A 257 -21.08 -11.71 -10.81
N SER A 258 -20.64 -12.64 -9.99
CA SER A 258 -20.56 -14.06 -10.31
C SER A 258 -21.93 -14.67 -10.62
N ILE A 259 -22.93 -14.36 -9.79
CA ILE A 259 -24.32 -14.75 -10.03
C ILE A 259 -24.83 -14.17 -11.36
N ARG A 260 -24.59 -12.88 -11.63
CA ARG A 260 -25.00 -12.25 -12.89
C ARG A 260 -24.38 -12.90 -14.12
N TYR A 261 -23.14 -13.38 -14.02
CA TYR A 261 -22.51 -14.15 -15.09
C TYR A 261 -23.12 -15.55 -15.28
N ILE A 262 -23.47 -16.24 -14.19
CA ILE A 262 -24.10 -17.58 -14.22
C ILE A 262 -25.49 -17.50 -14.85
N ILE A 263 -26.29 -16.50 -14.46
CA ILE A 263 -27.65 -16.30 -14.98
C ILE A 263 -27.63 -15.72 -16.41
N GLY A 264 -26.47 -15.32 -16.92
CA GLY A 264 -26.31 -14.80 -18.29
C GLY A 264 -26.85 -13.39 -18.49
N VAL A 265 -27.09 -12.65 -17.41
CA VAL A 265 -27.60 -11.26 -17.43
C VAL A 265 -26.48 -10.28 -17.84
N GLU A 266 -25.23 -10.55 -17.48
CA GLU A 266 -24.06 -9.78 -17.92
C GLU A 266 -23.28 -10.50 -19.03
N LYS A 267 -23.20 -9.87 -20.21
CA LYS A 267 -22.22 -10.24 -21.23
C LYS A 267 -20.89 -9.59 -20.85
N SER A 268 -19.89 -10.40 -20.49
CA SER A 268 -18.52 -9.93 -20.23
C SER A 268 -18.04 -8.96 -21.31
N TYR A 269 -17.47 -7.83 -20.87
CA TYR A 269 -16.91 -6.76 -21.69
C TYR A 269 -15.76 -7.21 -22.61
N ILE A 270 -15.24 -8.42 -22.42
CA ILE A 270 -14.12 -8.98 -23.18
C ILE A 270 -14.63 -9.75 -24.41
N GLY A 271 -15.50 -9.13 -25.21
CA GLY A 271 -15.79 -9.65 -26.54
C GLY A 271 -16.96 -9.02 -27.26
N GLU A 272 -16.63 -8.15 -28.22
CA GLU A 272 -16.92 -8.51 -29.62
C GLU A 272 -16.38 -9.92 -29.94
#